data_AF-A0A519HIR1-F1
#
_entry.id   AF-A0A519HIR1-F1
#
_cell.length_a   1.000
_cell.length_b   1.000
_cell.length_c   1.000
_cell.angle_alpha   90.00
_cell.angle_beta   90.00
_cell.angle_gamma   90.00
#
_symmetry.space_group_name_H-M   'P 1'
#
loop_
_entity.id
_entity.type
_entity.pdbx_description
1 polymer ?
#
loop_
_entity_poly.entity_id
_entity_poly.type
_entity_poly.pdbx_seq_one_letter_code
_entity_poly.pdbx_strand_id
1 'polypeptide(L)'
;MTKATLKPLNQQAIVITGATSGIGLATARRAAKAGACVFLIARGENDLKTLCEELQATGARAAWAVADVADHDALAGAAEKCVRLFGGFDTWVNNAGASIYGAISATSLEDQRRLFETNYWGVVNGSLVAAHQMRLRGQGGAIINVGSIMSDAPLPIQGVYSASKHAVKGFTNALRMELMREAAPINVSLVKPAAVDSPYSKHARNLTGYAIQRPQPVYATHVVADTILYCASHPIREITVGGGGRLIASFYSLLPGLAEPLLARFAPSLMRDRSSVYQPFDDGLYDPTDDGLDEEVYYPMVRQFSALAEVRKHPGITGGVVAILAGVGLAALLLNQRSGPTRYERIRGRIDPRGWVDTHSLRDRFGDIAETVRHGLSDAREHASDFGDEARHRGEKILHGARHSSRKALKKHGKTARRYAHDAGAYARDHAREGGAALALLTIATAIGAAAMDARRPDSRLRSLGKF
;
A
#
# COMPACT_ATOMS: atom_id res chain seq x y z
N MET A 1 9.07 6.99 -30.12
CA MET A 1 9.39 6.48 -28.78
C MET A 1 9.71 5.01 -28.88
N THR A 2 10.98 4.63 -28.73
CA THR A 2 11.40 3.23 -28.59
C THR A 2 10.83 2.69 -27.29
N LYS A 3 9.71 1.96 -27.39
CA LYS A 3 9.08 1.34 -26.23
C LYS A 3 9.97 0.19 -25.78
N ALA A 4 10.36 0.17 -24.50
CA ALA A 4 11.14 -0.93 -23.94
C ALA A 4 10.40 -2.26 -24.15
N THR A 5 11.05 -3.23 -24.79
CA THR A 5 10.53 -4.59 -24.91
C THR A 5 11.00 -5.39 -23.70
N LEU A 6 10.12 -5.60 -22.73
CA LEU A 6 10.43 -6.33 -21.51
C LEU A 6 10.30 -7.85 -21.74
N LYS A 7 11.30 -8.61 -21.30
CA LYS A 7 11.35 -10.08 -21.48
C LYS A 7 10.35 -10.78 -20.52
N PRO A 8 9.87 -11.99 -20.85
CA PRO A 8 9.22 -12.85 -19.87
C PRO A 8 10.14 -13.17 -18.69
N LEU A 9 9.57 -13.37 -17.48
CA LEU A 9 10.35 -13.54 -16.24
C LEU A 9 11.38 -14.67 -16.28
N ASN A 10 11.03 -15.81 -16.88
CA ASN A 10 11.93 -16.97 -17.03
C ASN A 10 13.12 -16.74 -17.99
N GLN A 11 13.17 -15.57 -18.63
CA GLN A 11 14.25 -15.14 -19.51
C GLN A 11 14.99 -13.92 -18.96
N GLN A 12 14.69 -13.50 -17.72
CA GLN A 12 15.30 -12.34 -17.09
C GLN A 12 16.40 -12.71 -16.10
N ALA A 13 17.40 -11.85 -16.03
CA ALA A 13 18.17 -11.65 -14.81
C ALA A 13 17.64 -10.44 -14.04
N ILE A 14 17.31 -10.62 -12.76
CA ILE A 14 16.67 -9.63 -11.90
C ILE A 14 17.55 -9.34 -10.69
N VAL A 15 17.99 -8.08 -10.57
CA VAL A 15 18.70 -7.57 -9.39
C VAL A 15 17.68 -7.05 -8.38
N ILE A 16 17.81 -7.46 -7.11
CA ILE A 16 16.88 -7.09 -6.03
C ILE A 16 17.68 -6.55 -4.84
N THR A 17 17.45 -5.29 -4.48
CA THR A 17 18.01 -4.67 -3.27
C THR A 17 17.10 -4.89 -2.06
N GLY A 18 17.67 -5.02 -0.86
CA GLY A 18 16.91 -5.37 0.35
C GLY A 18 16.27 -6.75 0.23
N ALA A 19 16.99 -7.72 -0.35
CA ALA A 19 16.45 -9.03 -0.71
C ALA A 19 16.27 -9.99 0.47
N THR A 20 16.76 -9.67 1.66
CA THR A 20 16.82 -10.60 2.80
C THR A 20 15.60 -10.57 3.71
N SER A 21 14.70 -9.60 3.56
CA SER A 21 13.47 -9.54 4.37
C SER A 21 12.25 -9.03 3.60
N GLY A 22 11.07 -9.38 4.11
CA GLY A 22 9.79 -8.81 3.66
C GLY A 22 9.52 -8.92 2.16
N ILE A 23 9.23 -7.78 1.54
CA ILE A 23 8.85 -7.70 0.10
C ILE A 23 10.01 -8.13 -0.80
N GLY A 24 11.25 -7.78 -0.45
CA GLY A 24 12.42 -8.16 -1.25
C GLY A 24 12.65 -9.66 -1.26
N LEU A 25 12.55 -10.29 -0.08
CA LEU A 25 12.64 -11.74 0.09
C LEU A 25 11.54 -12.47 -0.68
N ALA A 26 10.28 -12.02 -0.53
CA ALA A 26 9.15 -12.57 -1.29
C ALA A 26 9.34 -12.43 -2.81
N THR A 27 9.91 -11.31 -3.25
CA THR A 27 10.22 -11.05 -4.67
C THR A 27 11.32 -11.98 -5.17
N ALA A 28 12.39 -12.18 -4.41
CA ALA A 28 13.49 -13.08 -4.76
C ALA A 28 13.02 -14.53 -4.92
N ARG A 29 12.30 -15.06 -3.92
CA ARG A 29 11.73 -16.42 -3.96
C ARG A 29 10.79 -16.62 -5.15
N ARG A 30 9.93 -15.63 -5.43
CA ARG A 30 8.97 -15.71 -6.54
C ARG A 30 9.62 -15.54 -7.91
N ALA A 31 10.62 -14.67 -8.04
CA ALA A 31 11.39 -14.52 -9.27
C ALA A 31 12.12 -15.82 -9.62
N ALA A 32 12.81 -16.42 -8.65
CA ALA A 32 13.48 -17.70 -8.80
C ALA A 32 12.49 -18.82 -9.19
N LYS A 33 11.33 -18.90 -8.50
CA LYS A 33 10.26 -19.85 -8.84
C LYS A 33 9.68 -19.63 -10.24
N ALA A 34 9.66 -18.39 -10.73
CA ALA A 34 9.25 -18.07 -12.09
C ALA A 34 10.33 -18.35 -13.14
N GLY A 35 11.49 -18.88 -12.75
CA GLY A 35 12.61 -19.25 -13.63
C GLY A 35 13.58 -18.11 -13.92
N ALA A 36 13.48 -16.97 -13.26
CA ALA A 36 14.43 -15.86 -13.44
C ALA A 36 15.79 -16.21 -12.80
N CYS A 37 16.86 -15.64 -13.36
CA CYS A 37 18.12 -15.54 -12.63
C CYS A 37 17.99 -14.40 -11.61
N VAL A 38 18.36 -14.63 -10.35
CA VAL A 38 18.19 -13.64 -9.28
C VAL A 38 19.53 -13.22 -8.71
N PHE A 39 19.75 -11.91 -8.63
CA PHE A 39 20.92 -11.31 -8.00
C PHE A 39 20.49 -10.54 -6.75
N LEU A 40 20.91 -11.01 -5.59
CA LEU A 40 20.44 -10.56 -4.29
C LEU A 40 21.43 -9.54 -3.71
N ILE A 41 20.94 -8.38 -3.30
CA ILE A 41 21.74 -7.34 -2.66
C ILE A 41 21.11 -6.97 -1.32
N ALA A 42 21.91 -7.03 -0.26
CA ALA A 42 21.56 -6.59 1.08
C ALA A 42 22.85 -6.33 1.89
N ARG A 43 22.70 -5.89 3.14
CA ARG A 43 23.83 -5.67 4.07
C ARG A 43 24.21 -6.94 4.83
N GLY A 44 23.23 -7.79 5.18
CA GLY A 44 23.46 -9.01 5.96
C GLY A 44 24.03 -10.15 5.09
N GLU A 45 25.30 -10.48 5.27
CA GLU A 45 25.99 -11.52 4.49
C GLU A 45 25.41 -12.92 4.76
N ASN A 46 25.18 -13.25 6.04
CA ASN A 46 24.65 -14.56 6.44
C ASN A 46 23.29 -14.83 5.78
N ASP A 47 22.36 -13.87 5.86
CA ASP A 47 21.05 -13.98 5.24
C ASP A 47 21.13 -14.12 3.72
N LEU A 48 22.01 -13.35 3.06
CA LEU A 48 22.23 -13.47 1.62
C LEU A 48 22.74 -14.86 1.24
N LYS A 49 23.68 -15.40 2.00
CA LYS A 49 24.23 -16.74 1.80
C LYS A 49 23.15 -17.79 1.98
N THR A 50 22.42 -17.76 3.10
CA THR A 50 21.32 -18.69 3.39
C THR A 50 20.23 -18.63 2.32
N LEU A 51 19.81 -17.43 1.89
CA LEU A 51 18.81 -17.29 0.84
C LEU A 51 19.33 -17.81 -0.50
N CYS A 52 20.59 -17.52 -0.85
CA CYS A 52 21.16 -18.01 -2.09
C CYS A 52 21.25 -19.54 -2.12
N GLU A 53 21.67 -20.16 -1.03
CA GLU A 53 21.71 -21.61 -0.86
C GLU A 53 20.30 -22.22 -0.94
N GLU A 54 19.30 -21.62 -0.26
CA GLU A 54 17.89 -22.00 -0.34
C GLU A 54 17.40 -22.01 -1.81
N LEU A 55 17.66 -20.95 -2.56
CA LEU A 55 17.21 -20.83 -3.94
C LEU A 55 17.96 -21.79 -4.88
N GLN A 56 19.28 -21.93 -4.72
CA GLN A 56 20.07 -22.86 -5.53
C GLN A 56 19.68 -24.31 -5.30
N ALA A 57 19.28 -24.69 -4.08
CA ALA A 57 18.76 -26.02 -3.78
C ALA A 57 17.48 -26.37 -4.55
N THR A 58 16.72 -25.36 -5.01
CA THR A 58 15.55 -25.55 -5.90
C THR A 58 15.91 -25.62 -7.40
N GLY A 59 17.20 -25.53 -7.74
CA GLY A 59 17.70 -25.45 -9.11
C GLY A 59 17.68 -24.04 -9.71
N ALA A 60 17.36 -23.01 -8.92
CA ALA A 60 17.36 -21.63 -9.40
C ALA A 60 18.78 -21.09 -9.58
N ARG A 61 18.96 -20.23 -10.58
CA ARG A 61 20.21 -19.48 -10.78
C ARG A 61 20.20 -18.25 -9.87
N ALA A 62 20.83 -18.36 -8.71
CA ALA A 62 20.95 -17.27 -7.73
C ALA A 62 22.41 -16.92 -7.45
N ALA A 63 22.67 -15.63 -7.24
CA ALA A 63 23.94 -15.09 -6.75
C ALA A 63 23.67 -13.85 -5.89
N TRP A 64 24.66 -13.38 -5.15
CA TRP A 64 24.50 -12.25 -4.25
C TRP A 64 25.73 -11.35 -4.14
N ALA A 65 25.54 -10.14 -3.60
CA ALA A 65 26.60 -9.24 -3.15
C ALA A 65 26.16 -8.51 -1.88
N VAL A 66 27.10 -8.35 -0.94
CA VAL A 66 26.93 -7.46 0.20
C VAL A 66 27.15 -6.02 -0.29
N ALA A 67 26.17 -5.16 -0.10
CA ALA A 67 26.29 -3.72 -0.36
C ALA A 67 25.25 -2.94 0.45
N ASP A 68 25.66 -1.79 0.99
CA ASP A 68 24.71 -0.75 1.39
C ASP A 68 24.29 0.04 0.14
N VAL A 69 22.98 0.24 -0.03
CA VAL A 69 22.46 1.00 -1.18
C VAL A 69 22.86 2.47 -1.14
N ALA A 70 23.19 3.01 0.04
CA ALA A 70 23.72 4.36 0.20
C ALA A 70 25.11 4.52 -0.43
N ASP A 71 25.87 3.43 -0.57
CA ASP A 71 27.18 3.41 -1.21
C ASP A 71 27.03 3.12 -2.71
N HIS A 72 27.24 4.15 -3.52
CA HIS A 72 27.16 4.06 -4.97
C HIS A 72 28.19 3.08 -5.55
N ASP A 73 29.41 3.08 -5.05
CA ASP A 73 30.51 2.29 -5.60
C ASP A 73 30.37 0.81 -5.23
N ALA A 74 29.90 0.52 -4.01
CA ALA A 74 29.51 -0.83 -3.62
C ALA A 74 28.38 -1.38 -4.51
N LEU A 75 27.37 -0.56 -4.83
CA LEU A 75 26.29 -0.95 -5.76
C LEU A 75 26.79 -1.14 -7.20
N ALA A 76 27.71 -0.30 -7.67
CA ALA A 76 28.35 -0.46 -8.97
C ALA A 76 29.13 -1.78 -9.05
N GLY A 77 29.94 -2.10 -8.03
CA GLY A 77 30.66 -3.37 -7.93
C GLY A 77 29.73 -4.59 -7.87
N ALA A 78 28.59 -4.48 -7.18
CA ALA A 78 27.54 -5.51 -7.18
C ALA A 78 26.93 -5.70 -8.57
N ALA A 79 26.66 -4.62 -9.30
CA ALA A 79 26.15 -4.69 -10.67
C ALA A 79 27.16 -5.34 -11.63
N GLU A 80 28.44 -4.99 -11.53
CA GLU A 80 29.50 -5.64 -12.32
C GLU A 80 29.62 -7.13 -12.00
N LYS A 81 29.50 -7.52 -10.72
CA LYS A 81 29.46 -8.94 -10.31
C LYS A 81 28.27 -9.65 -10.96
N CYS A 82 27.09 -9.04 -10.99
CA CYS A 82 25.93 -9.57 -11.70
C CYS A 82 26.21 -9.73 -13.20
N VAL A 83 26.82 -8.73 -13.84
CA VAL A 83 27.18 -8.78 -15.27
C VAL A 83 28.14 -9.93 -15.55
N ARG A 84 29.18 -10.13 -14.72
CA ARG A 84 30.12 -11.25 -14.88
C ARG A 84 29.45 -12.62 -14.75
N LEU A 85 28.51 -12.77 -13.83
CA LEU A 85 27.88 -14.07 -13.54
C LEU A 85 26.73 -14.42 -14.49
N PHE A 86 25.94 -13.42 -14.89
CA PHE A 86 24.71 -13.63 -15.67
C PHE A 86 24.76 -13.07 -17.09
N GLY A 87 25.83 -12.37 -17.47
CA GLY A 87 25.94 -11.67 -18.76
C GLY A 87 25.17 -10.35 -18.81
N GLY A 88 24.65 -9.89 -17.66
CA GLY A 88 23.86 -8.67 -17.51
C GLY A 88 22.61 -8.89 -16.68
N PHE A 89 21.76 -7.86 -16.62
CA PHE A 89 20.44 -7.93 -15.99
C PHE A 89 19.40 -7.15 -16.78
N ASP A 90 18.16 -7.64 -16.73
CA ASP A 90 17.02 -7.08 -17.45
C ASP A 90 16.13 -6.21 -16.55
N THR A 91 16.12 -6.51 -15.25
CA THR A 91 15.34 -5.78 -14.27
C THR A 91 16.19 -5.44 -13.05
N TRP A 92 16.07 -4.19 -12.57
CA TRP A 92 16.62 -3.75 -11.30
C TRP A 92 15.51 -3.28 -10.36
N VAL A 93 15.44 -3.88 -9.18
CA VAL A 93 14.44 -3.58 -8.15
C VAL A 93 15.08 -2.81 -7.00
N ASN A 94 14.78 -1.51 -6.91
CA ASN A 94 15.10 -0.67 -5.77
C ASN A 94 14.03 -0.86 -4.69
N ASN A 95 14.26 -1.82 -3.79
CA ASN A 95 13.34 -2.22 -2.72
C ASN A 95 13.89 -1.93 -1.32
N ALA A 96 15.21 -1.88 -1.13
CA ALA A 96 15.80 -1.57 0.18
C ALA A 96 15.20 -0.29 0.78
N GLY A 97 14.94 -0.32 2.09
CA GLY A 97 14.39 0.83 2.79
C GLY A 97 14.42 0.69 4.30
N ALA A 98 14.51 1.84 4.97
CA ALA A 98 14.47 2.00 6.40
C ALA A 98 13.26 2.86 6.81
N SER A 99 12.91 2.81 8.09
CA SER A 99 11.83 3.61 8.67
C SER A 99 12.16 4.05 10.07
N ILE A 100 11.61 5.20 10.43
CA ILE A 100 11.61 5.73 11.79
C ILE A 100 10.16 6.00 12.16
N TYR A 101 9.74 5.52 13.32
CA TYR A 101 8.49 5.90 13.98
C TYR A 101 8.82 6.90 15.08
N GLY A 102 8.41 8.15 14.90
CA GLY A 102 8.64 9.23 15.85
C GLY A 102 8.10 10.56 15.34
N ALA A 103 7.87 11.50 16.25
CA ALA A 103 7.62 12.89 15.84
C ALA A 103 8.83 13.42 15.06
N ILE A 104 8.60 14.28 14.07
CA ILE A 104 9.69 14.89 13.28
C ILE A 104 10.69 15.61 14.20
N SER A 105 10.18 16.36 15.18
CA SER A 105 10.98 17.07 16.18
C SER A 105 11.74 16.14 17.15
N ALA A 106 11.30 14.89 17.30
CA ALA A 106 11.95 13.90 18.15
C ALA A 106 12.97 13.03 17.39
N THR A 107 13.03 13.15 16.06
CA THR A 107 13.98 12.38 15.23
C THR A 107 15.23 13.22 15.00
N SER A 108 16.41 12.71 15.40
CA SER A 108 17.67 13.42 15.23
C SER A 108 17.95 13.70 13.75
N LEU A 109 18.63 14.81 13.43
CA LEU A 109 18.99 15.12 12.03
C LEU A 109 19.88 14.02 11.41
N GLU A 110 20.69 13.35 12.21
CA GLU A 110 21.52 12.22 11.79
C GLU A 110 20.65 11.05 11.33
N ASP A 111 19.65 10.66 12.13
CA ASP A 111 18.71 9.60 11.77
C ASP A 111 17.87 9.97 10.54
N GLN A 112 17.48 11.25 10.42
CA GLN A 112 16.79 11.74 9.23
C GLN A 112 17.65 11.61 7.98
N ARG A 113 18.93 12.00 8.05
CA ARG A 113 19.89 11.85 6.95
C ARG A 113 20.09 10.38 6.62
N ARG A 114 20.38 9.53 7.61
CA ARG A 114 20.58 8.09 7.40
C ARG A 114 19.36 7.43 6.74
N LEU A 115 18.15 7.78 7.15
CA LEU A 115 16.93 7.31 6.47
C LEU A 115 16.89 7.74 5.01
N PHE A 116 17.27 8.98 4.69
CA PHE A 116 17.35 9.48 3.32
C PHE A 116 18.46 8.80 2.50
N GLU A 117 19.62 8.52 3.11
CA GLU A 117 20.70 7.78 2.47
C GLU A 117 20.19 6.41 1.96
N THR A 118 19.43 5.69 2.78
CA THR A 118 18.85 4.40 2.35
C THR A 118 17.67 4.58 1.40
N ASN A 119 16.67 5.38 1.76
CA ASN A 119 15.38 5.42 1.06
C ASN A 119 15.38 6.22 -0.24
N TYR A 120 16.16 7.30 -0.28
CA TYR A 120 16.25 8.19 -1.43
C TYR A 120 17.52 7.93 -2.21
N TRP A 121 18.70 8.10 -1.60
CA TRP A 121 19.97 7.91 -2.29
C TRP A 121 20.16 6.46 -2.74
N GLY A 122 19.72 5.48 -1.95
CA GLY A 122 19.69 4.08 -2.40
C GLY A 122 18.89 3.85 -3.68
N VAL A 123 17.75 4.53 -3.84
CA VAL A 123 16.96 4.46 -5.08
C VAL A 123 17.66 5.20 -6.23
N VAL A 124 18.27 6.35 -5.95
CA VAL A 124 19.04 7.13 -6.94
C VAL A 124 20.21 6.30 -7.45
N ASN A 125 21.08 5.85 -6.56
CA ASN A 125 22.27 5.05 -6.86
C ASN A 125 21.90 3.80 -7.67
N GLY A 126 20.96 2.99 -7.18
CA GLY A 126 20.55 1.78 -7.88
C GLY A 126 19.92 2.06 -9.24
N SER A 127 19.13 3.13 -9.38
CA SER A 127 18.55 3.52 -10.68
C SER A 127 19.60 3.99 -11.68
N LEU A 128 20.61 4.76 -11.23
CA LEU A 128 21.67 5.26 -12.11
C LEU A 128 22.61 4.14 -12.55
N VAL A 129 23.01 3.26 -11.62
CA VAL A 129 23.78 2.03 -11.92
C VAL A 129 23.03 1.16 -12.92
N ALA A 130 21.73 0.91 -12.68
CA ALA A 130 20.91 0.13 -13.59
C ALA A 130 20.79 0.76 -14.97
N ALA A 131 20.49 2.06 -15.03
CA ALA A 131 20.34 2.77 -16.30
C ALA A 131 21.65 2.78 -17.10
N HIS A 132 22.78 2.98 -16.44
CA HIS A 132 24.10 2.92 -17.07
C HIS A 132 24.37 1.55 -17.70
N GLN A 133 24.21 0.46 -16.93
CA GLN A 133 24.43 -0.90 -17.41
C GLN A 133 23.45 -1.30 -18.53
N MET A 134 22.18 -0.93 -18.42
CA MET A 134 21.17 -1.20 -19.46
C MET A 134 21.46 -0.45 -20.77
N ARG A 135 22.01 0.78 -20.68
CA ARG A 135 22.48 1.54 -21.85
C ARG A 135 23.70 0.89 -22.49
N LEU A 136 24.72 0.53 -21.70
CA LEU A 136 25.93 -0.15 -22.19
C LEU A 136 25.60 -1.45 -22.93
N ARG A 137 24.66 -2.23 -22.40
CA ARG A 137 24.21 -3.48 -23.01
C ARG A 137 23.38 -3.27 -24.29
N GLY A 138 22.79 -2.09 -24.49
CA GLY A 138 21.98 -1.76 -25.67
C GLY A 138 20.60 -2.46 -25.76
N GLN A 139 20.25 -3.32 -24.80
CA GLN A 139 18.98 -4.08 -24.80
C GLN A 139 17.87 -3.40 -23.99
N GLY A 140 18.18 -2.35 -23.23
CA GLY A 140 17.21 -1.72 -22.33
C GLY A 140 16.88 -2.59 -21.11
N GLY A 141 15.72 -2.35 -20.50
CA GLY A 141 15.25 -3.10 -19.34
C GLY A 141 14.20 -2.39 -18.49
N ALA A 142 13.98 -2.89 -17.27
CA ALA A 142 13.04 -2.32 -16.31
C ALA A 142 13.74 -1.88 -15.01
N ILE A 143 13.52 -0.64 -14.60
CA ILE A 143 13.88 -0.14 -13.27
C ILE A 143 12.58 -0.05 -12.46
N ILE A 144 12.54 -0.70 -11.31
CA ILE A 144 11.37 -0.74 -10.44
C ILE A 144 11.73 -0.08 -9.12
N ASN A 145 11.13 1.07 -8.86
CA ASN A 145 11.30 1.81 -7.62
C ASN A 145 10.13 1.52 -6.67
N VAL A 146 10.43 0.98 -5.49
CA VAL A 146 9.42 0.71 -4.45
C VAL A 146 9.26 1.96 -3.58
N GLY A 147 8.20 2.70 -3.87
CA GLY A 147 7.72 3.81 -3.07
C GLY A 147 6.84 3.34 -1.92
N SER A 148 5.79 4.12 -1.66
CA SER A 148 4.75 3.84 -0.67
C SER A 148 3.50 4.64 -1.01
N ILE A 149 2.33 4.28 -0.49
CA ILE A 149 1.19 5.21 -0.46
C ILE A 149 1.54 6.54 0.23
N MET A 150 2.56 6.53 1.10
CA MET A 150 3.08 7.72 1.77
C MET A 150 3.93 8.61 0.87
N SER A 151 4.06 8.25 -0.42
CA SER A 151 4.54 9.15 -1.47
C SER A 151 3.44 10.10 -1.98
N ASP A 152 2.19 9.87 -1.58
CA ASP A 152 1.02 10.66 -1.97
C ASP A 152 0.28 11.26 -0.76
N ALA A 153 0.25 10.55 0.38
CA ALA A 153 -0.38 11.02 1.61
C ALA A 153 0.56 10.79 2.81
N PRO A 154 1.15 11.86 3.37
CA PRO A 154 2.00 11.74 4.55
C PRO A 154 1.16 11.36 5.78
N LEU A 155 1.79 10.69 6.75
CA LEU A 155 1.18 10.42 8.05
C LEU A 155 2.08 10.94 9.18
N PRO A 156 1.48 11.44 10.29
CA PRO A 156 2.24 11.76 11.49
C PRO A 156 2.94 10.50 12.03
N ILE A 157 3.98 10.70 12.84
CA ILE A 157 4.87 9.64 13.37
C ILE A 157 5.76 9.00 12.30
N GLN A 158 5.41 9.10 11.02
CA GLN A 158 6.26 8.67 9.91
C GLN A 158 6.56 9.84 8.96
N GLY A 159 6.71 11.05 9.51
CA GLY A 159 6.89 12.27 8.73
C GLY A 159 8.16 12.24 7.88
N VAL A 160 9.29 11.86 8.48
CA VAL A 160 10.60 11.75 7.80
C VAL A 160 10.57 10.68 6.71
N TYR A 161 9.97 9.52 7.00
CA TYR A 161 9.73 8.46 6.02
C TYR A 161 8.85 8.95 4.87
N SER A 162 7.75 9.63 5.16
CA SER A 162 6.85 10.21 4.16
C SER A 162 7.58 11.19 3.25
N ALA A 163 8.44 12.06 3.81
CA ALA A 163 9.27 12.98 3.04
C ALA A 163 10.20 12.23 2.07
N SER A 164 10.90 11.19 2.54
CA SER A 164 11.76 10.36 1.68
C SER A 164 10.99 9.70 0.53
N LYS A 165 9.76 9.21 0.79
CA LYS A 165 8.95 8.53 -0.23
C LYS A 165 8.32 9.50 -1.23
N HIS A 166 8.01 10.73 -0.83
CA HIS A 166 7.69 11.81 -1.77
C HIS A 166 8.89 12.13 -2.67
N ALA A 167 10.11 12.21 -2.12
CA ALA A 167 11.32 12.44 -2.90
C ALA A 167 11.56 11.31 -3.93
N VAL A 168 11.37 10.05 -3.54
CA VAL A 168 11.44 8.89 -4.46
C VAL A 168 10.45 9.03 -5.61
N LYS A 169 9.19 9.45 -5.36
CA LYS A 169 8.20 9.66 -6.42
C LYS A 169 8.63 10.80 -7.37
N GLY A 170 9.12 11.91 -6.83
CA GLY A 170 9.65 13.02 -7.61
C GLY A 170 10.79 12.58 -8.54
N PHE A 171 11.82 11.96 -7.97
CA PHE A 171 12.95 11.41 -8.69
C PHE A 171 12.53 10.41 -9.78
N THR A 172 11.69 9.44 -9.42
CA THR A 172 11.21 8.41 -10.37
C THR A 172 10.47 9.02 -11.56
N ASN A 173 9.73 10.10 -11.34
CA ASN A 173 9.05 10.82 -12.41
C ASN A 173 10.01 11.59 -13.30
N ALA A 174 10.99 12.28 -12.72
CA ALA A 174 12.03 13.00 -13.46
C ALA A 174 12.88 12.06 -14.32
N LEU A 175 13.47 11.02 -13.71
CA LEU A 175 14.30 10.03 -14.39
C LEU A 175 13.58 9.40 -15.59
N ARG A 176 12.30 9.09 -15.44
CA ARG A 176 11.50 8.53 -16.54
C ARG A 176 11.38 9.51 -17.71
N MET A 177 11.16 10.80 -17.44
CA MET A 177 11.05 11.82 -18.50
C MET A 177 12.38 12.06 -19.20
N GLU A 178 13.49 12.03 -18.45
CA GLU A 178 14.84 12.13 -19.01
C GLU A 178 15.14 10.93 -19.94
N LEU A 179 14.89 9.71 -19.48
CA LEU A 179 15.06 8.50 -20.31
C LEU A 179 14.16 8.51 -21.56
N MET A 180 12.95 9.06 -21.46
CA MET A 180 12.07 9.26 -22.62
C MET A 180 12.64 10.27 -23.61
N ARG A 181 13.18 11.39 -23.12
CA ARG A 181 13.83 12.42 -23.95
C ARG A 181 15.05 11.86 -24.69
N GLU A 182 15.79 10.98 -24.04
CA GLU A 182 16.96 10.28 -24.62
C GLU A 182 16.58 9.11 -25.54
N ALA A 183 15.30 8.77 -25.65
CA ALA A 183 14.82 7.58 -26.35
C ALA A 183 15.47 6.26 -25.85
N ALA A 184 15.89 6.22 -24.58
CA ALA A 184 16.46 5.04 -23.96
C ALA A 184 15.38 3.95 -23.81
N PRO A 185 15.64 2.68 -24.20
CA PRO A 185 14.67 1.59 -24.10
C PRO A 185 14.52 1.06 -22.65
N ILE A 186 14.40 1.95 -21.68
CA ILE A 186 14.34 1.63 -20.24
C ILE A 186 12.97 2.06 -19.70
N ASN A 187 12.22 1.10 -19.15
CA ASN A 187 10.96 1.39 -18.47
C ASN A 187 11.20 1.62 -16.98
N VAL A 188 10.67 2.72 -16.43
CA VAL A 188 10.76 3.02 -14.99
C VAL A 188 9.37 2.92 -14.35
N SER A 189 9.21 2.00 -13.41
CA SER A 189 7.96 1.72 -12.69
C SER A 189 8.02 2.24 -11.26
N LEU A 190 6.96 2.89 -10.79
CA LEU A 190 6.77 3.22 -9.38
C LEU A 190 5.72 2.29 -8.74
N VAL A 191 6.16 1.41 -7.85
CA VAL A 191 5.26 0.55 -7.07
C VAL A 191 5.00 1.22 -5.71
N LYS A 192 3.74 1.41 -5.34
CA LYS A 192 3.32 2.07 -4.09
C LYS A 192 2.54 1.10 -3.20
N PRO A 193 3.20 0.32 -2.34
CA PRO A 193 2.53 -0.52 -1.38
C PRO A 193 1.81 0.32 -0.31
N ALA A 194 0.64 -0.17 0.12
CA ALA A 194 -0.01 0.26 1.36
C ALA A 194 0.61 -0.47 2.56
N ALA A 195 -0.11 -0.65 3.66
CA ALA A 195 0.34 -1.48 4.77
C ALA A 195 0.55 -2.94 4.33
N VAL A 196 1.73 -3.50 4.54
CA VAL A 196 2.11 -4.86 4.13
C VAL A 196 2.54 -5.68 5.34
N ASP A 197 2.21 -6.97 5.39
CA ASP A 197 2.61 -7.87 6.47
C ASP A 197 4.09 -8.23 6.32
N SER A 198 4.99 -7.36 6.78
CA SER A 198 6.42 -7.61 6.73
C SER A 198 7.14 -7.22 8.02
N PRO A 199 8.39 -7.71 8.22
CA PRO A 199 9.25 -7.31 9.34
C PRO A 199 9.61 -5.84 9.42
N TYR A 200 9.22 -5.02 8.44
CA TYR A 200 9.58 -3.61 8.39
C TYR A 200 9.27 -2.81 9.66
N SER A 201 8.25 -3.16 10.45
CA SER A 201 8.03 -2.49 11.74
C SER A 201 8.96 -2.97 12.86
N LYS A 202 9.44 -4.23 12.79
CA LYS A 202 10.49 -4.75 13.68
C LYS A 202 11.82 -4.05 13.38
N HIS A 203 12.17 -3.91 12.11
CA HIS A 203 13.42 -3.27 11.66
C HIS A 203 13.41 -1.73 11.73
N ALA A 204 12.30 -1.12 12.13
CA ALA A 204 12.18 0.33 12.17
C ALA A 204 12.65 0.88 13.52
N ARG A 205 13.43 1.96 13.48
CA ARG A 205 13.75 2.72 14.70
C ARG A 205 12.46 3.30 15.28
N ASN A 206 12.17 2.96 16.53
CA ASN A 206 10.92 3.33 17.19
C ASN A 206 11.16 4.25 18.39
N LEU A 207 10.90 5.54 18.19
CA LEU A 207 11.05 6.64 19.15
C LEU A 207 9.72 7.01 19.83
N THR A 208 8.66 6.24 19.63
CA THR A 208 7.30 6.59 20.13
C THR A 208 7.06 6.19 21.59
N GLY A 209 7.90 5.31 22.14
CA GLY A 209 7.74 4.77 23.49
C GLY A 209 6.63 3.71 23.62
N TYR A 210 6.09 3.20 22.52
CA TYR A 210 5.12 2.10 22.51
C TYR A 210 5.32 1.17 21.31
N ALA A 211 4.83 -0.05 21.39
CA ALA A 211 4.88 -1.01 20.28
C ALA A 211 4.04 -0.51 19.09
N ILE A 212 4.54 -0.71 17.87
CA ILE A 212 3.90 -0.21 16.65
C ILE A 212 3.31 -1.37 15.86
N GLN A 213 2.06 -1.19 15.40
CA GLN A 213 1.41 -2.03 14.42
C GLN A 213 1.05 -1.24 13.17
N ARG A 214 0.69 -1.97 12.11
CA ARG A 214 0.23 -1.34 10.87
C ARG A 214 -1.27 -1.09 10.88
N PRO A 215 -1.72 0.05 10.32
CA PRO A 215 -3.13 0.32 10.17
C PRO A 215 -3.74 -0.69 9.18
N GLN A 216 -4.85 -1.30 9.59
CA GLN A 216 -5.59 -2.23 8.74
C GLN A 216 -6.30 -1.49 7.59
N PRO A 217 -6.47 -2.12 6.41
CA PRO A 217 -6.10 -3.49 6.07
C PRO A 217 -4.61 -3.64 5.72
N VAL A 218 -4.00 -4.73 6.22
CA VAL A 218 -2.65 -5.15 5.84
C VAL A 218 -2.71 -6.11 4.64
N TYR A 219 -1.76 -6.03 3.72
CA TYR A 219 -1.64 -6.90 2.54
C TYR A 219 -0.47 -7.87 2.69
N ALA A 220 -0.59 -9.09 2.18
CA ALA A 220 0.53 -10.04 2.19
C ALA A 220 1.69 -9.57 1.29
N THR A 221 2.92 -9.90 1.66
CA THR A 221 4.13 -9.49 0.90
C THR A 221 4.10 -9.97 -0.53
N HIS A 222 3.64 -11.20 -0.75
CA HIS A 222 3.57 -11.78 -2.07
C HIS A 222 2.68 -10.99 -3.05
N VAL A 223 1.69 -10.23 -2.57
CA VAL A 223 0.84 -9.36 -3.42
C VAL A 223 1.68 -8.22 -4.02
N VAL A 224 2.61 -7.68 -3.24
CA VAL A 224 3.54 -6.66 -3.70
C VAL A 224 4.62 -7.28 -4.59
N ALA A 225 5.18 -8.43 -4.20
CA ALA A 225 6.16 -9.16 -5.00
C ALA A 225 5.61 -9.47 -6.40
N ASP A 226 4.37 -9.96 -6.50
CA ASP A 226 3.71 -10.22 -7.79
C ASP A 226 3.50 -8.96 -8.61
N THR A 227 3.25 -7.85 -7.95
CA THR A 227 3.14 -6.55 -8.62
C THR A 227 4.49 -6.08 -9.17
N ILE A 228 5.57 -6.28 -8.41
CA ILE A 228 6.94 -5.99 -8.84
C ILE A 228 7.30 -6.85 -10.06
N LEU A 229 7.11 -8.17 -9.98
CA LEU A 229 7.41 -9.09 -11.10
C LEU A 229 6.52 -8.84 -12.32
N TYR A 230 5.27 -8.43 -12.11
CA TYR A 230 4.42 -7.99 -13.21
C TYR A 230 5.02 -6.75 -13.90
N CYS A 231 5.48 -5.75 -13.14
CA CYS A 231 6.13 -4.54 -13.69
C CYS A 231 7.49 -4.84 -14.35
N ALA A 232 8.15 -5.95 -13.99
CA ALA A 232 9.39 -6.39 -14.63
C ALA A 232 9.16 -6.89 -16.06
N SER A 233 7.97 -7.41 -16.35
CA SER A 233 7.60 -7.98 -17.67
C SER A 233 6.59 -7.12 -18.44
N HIS A 234 5.99 -6.11 -17.80
CA HIS A 234 4.98 -5.23 -18.40
C HIS A 234 5.29 -3.77 -18.11
N PRO A 235 5.35 -2.90 -19.13
CA PRO A 235 5.69 -1.49 -18.95
C PRO A 235 4.53 -0.74 -18.29
N ILE A 236 4.55 -0.68 -16.95
CA ILE A 236 3.62 0.10 -16.14
C ILE A 236 4.36 1.29 -15.54
N ARG A 237 3.82 2.49 -15.74
CA ARG A 237 4.36 3.71 -15.12
C ARG A 237 4.28 3.67 -13.60
N GLU A 238 3.10 3.39 -13.07
CA GLU A 238 2.80 3.47 -11.64
C GLU A 238 1.70 2.48 -11.25
N ILE A 239 1.86 1.82 -10.11
CA ILE A 239 0.86 0.90 -9.56
C ILE A 239 0.80 1.00 -8.04
N THR A 240 -0.42 1.08 -7.49
CA THR A 240 -0.66 1.09 -6.04
C THR A 240 -1.14 -0.27 -5.58
N VAL A 241 -0.45 -0.85 -4.60
CA VAL A 241 -0.81 -2.13 -4.01
C VAL A 241 -1.56 -1.87 -2.70
N GLY A 242 -2.88 -1.78 -2.82
CA GLY A 242 -3.81 -1.64 -1.71
C GLY A 242 -4.83 -0.54 -1.94
N GLY A 243 -6.10 -0.93 -2.13
CA GLY A 243 -7.19 -0.01 -2.45
C GLY A 243 -7.48 1.01 -1.36
N GLY A 244 -7.39 0.62 -0.09
CA GLY A 244 -7.62 1.52 1.05
C GLY A 244 -6.59 2.65 1.09
N GLY A 245 -5.31 2.33 0.88
CA GLY A 245 -4.24 3.34 0.80
C GLY A 245 -4.45 4.33 -0.35
N ARG A 246 -4.93 3.86 -1.51
CA ARG A 246 -5.24 4.76 -2.65
C ARG A 246 -6.38 5.72 -2.33
N LEU A 247 -7.41 5.25 -1.61
CA LEU A 247 -8.52 6.11 -1.19
C LEU A 247 -8.05 7.20 -0.22
N ILE A 248 -7.22 6.85 0.76
CA ILE A 248 -6.61 7.81 1.68
C ILE A 248 -5.77 8.84 0.91
N ALA A 249 -4.92 8.38 -0.02
CA ALA A 249 -4.12 9.25 -0.87
C ALA A 249 -4.98 10.22 -1.71
N SER A 250 -6.06 9.72 -2.31
CA SER A 250 -7.00 10.57 -3.05
C SER A 250 -7.71 11.56 -2.15
N PHE A 251 -8.16 11.15 -0.96
CA PHE A 251 -8.83 12.02 0.00
C PHE A 251 -7.91 13.15 0.46
N TYR A 252 -6.66 12.82 0.82
CA TYR A 252 -5.64 13.80 1.18
C TYR A 252 -5.39 14.81 0.05
N SER A 253 -5.22 14.32 -1.19
CA SER A 253 -4.97 15.18 -2.35
C SER A 253 -6.14 16.09 -2.72
N LEU A 254 -7.39 15.66 -2.47
CA LEU A 254 -8.58 16.41 -2.87
C LEU A 254 -9.03 17.39 -1.77
N LEU A 255 -8.86 17.02 -0.50
CA LEU A 255 -9.42 17.73 0.64
C LEU A 255 -8.40 17.82 1.79
N PRO A 256 -7.21 18.42 1.58
CA PRO A 256 -6.15 18.46 2.59
C PRO A 256 -6.60 19.11 3.90
N GLY A 257 -7.38 20.20 3.83
CA GLY A 257 -7.91 20.89 5.02
C GLY A 257 -8.86 20.04 5.89
N LEU A 258 -9.44 18.97 5.35
CA LEU A 258 -10.22 17.99 6.12
C LEU A 258 -9.40 16.76 6.49
N ALA A 259 -8.52 16.32 5.58
CA ALA A 259 -7.69 15.15 5.79
C ALA A 259 -6.64 15.34 6.87
N GLU A 260 -5.99 16.50 6.93
CA GLU A 260 -4.90 16.77 7.87
C GLU A 260 -5.35 16.74 9.34
N PRO A 261 -6.40 17.47 9.77
CA PRO A 261 -6.87 17.39 11.16
C PRO A 261 -7.31 15.97 11.54
N LEU A 262 -7.96 15.25 10.61
CA LEU A 262 -8.41 13.88 10.82
C LEU A 262 -7.23 12.91 11.00
N LEU A 263 -6.24 12.96 10.11
CA LEU A 263 -5.06 12.10 10.17
C LEU A 263 -4.17 12.46 11.36
N ALA A 264 -4.00 13.74 11.66
CA ALA A 264 -3.28 14.22 12.84
C ALA A 264 -3.88 13.65 14.15
N ARG A 265 -5.21 13.59 14.24
CA ARG A 265 -5.90 13.08 15.42
C ARG A 265 -5.85 11.56 15.53
N PHE A 266 -6.03 10.82 14.44
CA PHE A 266 -6.31 9.38 14.50
C PHE A 266 -5.18 8.46 14.06
N ALA A 267 -4.30 8.90 13.15
CA ALA A 267 -3.25 8.01 12.62
C ALA A 267 -2.29 7.49 13.72
N PRO A 268 -1.85 8.28 14.72
CA PRO A 268 -1.03 7.78 15.82
C PRO A 268 -1.65 6.64 16.62
N SER A 269 -2.96 6.75 16.91
CA SER A 269 -3.68 5.74 17.69
C SER A 269 -3.82 4.43 16.92
N LEU A 270 -4.05 4.51 15.60
CA LEU A 270 -4.18 3.32 14.72
C LEU A 270 -2.85 2.58 14.51
N MET A 271 -1.72 3.25 14.70
CA MET A 271 -0.39 2.63 14.62
C MET A 271 0.09 2.08 15.96
N ARG A 272 -0.60 2.35 17.06
CA ARG A 272 -0.22 1.83 18.38
C ARG A 272 -0.68 0.40 18.55
N ASP A 273 0.27 -0.50 18.79
CA ASP A 273 0.00 -1.86 19.25
C ASP A 273 -0.18 -1.82 20.78
N ARG A 274 -1.36 -2.26 21.23
CA ARG A 274 -1.69 -2.32 22.66
C ARG A 274 -1.50 -3.71 23.26
N SER A 275 -1.32 -4.71 22.41
CA SER A 275 -1.14 -6.11 22.80
C SER A 275 0.32 -6.51 22.99
N SER A 276 1.25 -5.81 22.33
CA SER A 276 2.68 -6.13 22.38
C SER A 276 3.46 -5.26 23.37
N VAL A 277 4.48 -5.85 23.98
CA VAL A 277 5.45 -5.14 24.82
C VAL A 277 6.38 -4.32 23.91
N TYR A 278 6.63 -3.06 24.28
CA TYR A 278 7.62 -2.24 23.60
C TYR A 278 9.02 -2.77 23.88
N GLN A 279 9.77 -3.13 22.83
CA GLN A 279 11.19 -3.45 22.93
C GLN A 279 12.00 -2.34 22.24
N PRO A 280 12.78 -1.57 22.99
CA PRO A 280 13.69 -0.62 22.41
C PRO A 280 14.98 -1.32 21.94
N PHE A 281 15.57 -0.83 20.84
CA PHE A 281 16.98 -0.97 20.44
C PHE A 281 17.41 -2.05 19.41
N ASP A 282 16.57 -2.99 18.97
CA ASP A 282 16.89 -3.82 17.80
C ASP A 282 16.24 -3.24 16.53
N ASP A 283 16.92 -2.27 15.90
CA ASP A 283 16.49 -1.65 14.63
C ASP A 283 17.53 -1.81 13.51
N GLY A 284 17.07 -1.67 12.26
CA GLY A 284 17.91 -1.83 11.08
C GLY A 284 18.43 -0.53 10.47
N LEU A 285 18.38 0.60 11.19
CA LEU A 285 18.65 1.92 10.59
C LEU A 285 20.12 2.10 10.19
N TYR A 286 21.06 1.74 11.06
CA TYR A 286 22.50 1.84 10.79
C TYR A 286 23.05 0.50 10.32
N ASP A 287 22.86 -0.53 11.13
CA ASP A 287 23.37 -1.88 10.93
C ASP A 287 22.27 -2.85 10.45
N PRO A 288 22.62 -3.97 9.81
CA PRO A 288 21.67 -5.05 9.57
C PRO A 288 21.25 -5.72 10.90
N THR A 289 19.99 -6.13 11.00
CA THR A 289 19.51 -6.99 12.07
C THR A 289 19.87 -8.45 11.77
N ASP A 290 20.23 -9.23 12.80
CA ASP A 290 20.53 -10.66 12.69
C ASP A 290 19.31 -11.49 13.12
N ASP A 291 18.19 -11.30 12.42
CA ASP A 291 16.91 -11.95 12.70
C ASP A 291 16.46 -12.97 11.65
N GLY A 292 17.32 -13.25 10.66
CA GLY A 292 17.10 -14.28 9.64
C GLY A 292 16.14 -13.87 8.52
N LEU A 293 15.71 -14.86 7.73
CA LEU A 293 14.88 -14.68 6.55
C LEU A 293 13.38 -14.62 6.88
N ASP A 294 12.95 -13.52 7.49
CA ASP A 294 11.53 -13.27 7.78
C ASP A 294 10.79 -12.61 6.59
N GLU A 295 9.72 -13.27 6.12
CA GLU A 295 8.84 -12.73 5.07
C GLU A 295 7.66 -11.93 5.66
N GLU A 296 6.97 -12.45 6.67
CA GLU A 296 5.75 -11.87 7.28
C GLU A 296 5.82 -11.93 8.82
N VAL A 297 5.11 -11.04 9.52
CA VAL A 297 5.08 -10.94 11.01
C VAL A 297 3.72 -11.40 11.60
N TYR A 298 2.82 -11.92 10.76
CA TYR A 298 1.50 -12.43 11.13
C TYR A 298 0.60 -11.37 11.76
N TYR A 299 -0.11 -10.61 10.92
CA TYR A 299 -1.20 -9.74 11.39
C TYR A 299 -2.55 -10.49 11.49
N PRO A 300 -3.49 -10.05 12.37
CA PRO A 300 -4.80 -10.70 12.51
C PRO A 300 -5.60 -10.74 11.20
N MET A 301 -5.50 -9.70 10.37
CA MET A 301 -6.13 -9.62 9.06
C MET A 301 -5.09 -9.27 7.98
N VAL A 302 -4.78 -10.24 7.11
CA VAL A 302 -3.85 -10.07 5.99
C VAL A 302 -4.57 -10.37 4.68
N ARG A 303 -4.68 -9.35 3.82
CA ARG A 303 -5.29 -9.49 2.49
C ARG A 303 -4.32 -10.13 1.51
N GLN A 304 -4.75 -11.22 0.91
CA GLN A 304 -4.00 -12.00 -0.09
C GLN A 304 -4.18 -11.46 -1.52
N PHE A 305 -4.94 -10.38 -1.71
CA PHE A 305 -5.16 -9.77 -3.02
C PHE A 305 -5.38 -8.25 -2.93
N SER A 306 -5.01 -7.54 -4.00
CA SER A 306 -5.32 -6.11 -4.18
C SER A 306 -6.10 -5.92 -5.48
N ALA A 307 -7.42 -5.72 -5.37
CA ALA A 307 -8.29 -5.49 -6.54
C ALA A 307 -7.81 -4.32 -7.40
N LEU A 308 -7.31 -3.25 -6.77
CA LEU A 308 -6.79 -2.08 -7.48
C LEU A 308 -5.56 -2.42 -8.33
N ALA A 309 -4.64 -3.21 -7.77
CA ALA A 309 -3.47 -3.67 -8.50
C ALA A 309 -3.90 -4.62 -9.63
N GLU A 310 -4.84 -5.54 -9.37
CA GLU A 310 -5.34 -6.49 -10.37
C GLU A 310 -6.03 -5.80 -11.55
N VAL A 311 -6.81 -4.75 -11.31
CA VAL A 311 -7.40 -3.92 -12.37
C VAL A 311 -6.32 -3.27 -13.21
N ARG A 312 -5.25 -2.77 -12.57
CA ARG A 312 -4.15 -2.14 -13.31
C ARG A 312 -3.30 -3.14 -14.10
N LYS A 313 -3.09 -4.35 -13.58
CA LYS A 313 -2.41 -5.45 -14.28
C LYS A 313 -3.26 -6.00 -15.43
N HIS A 314 -4.58 -6.06 -15.26
CA HIS A 314 -5.48 -6.68 -16.23
C HIS A 314 -6.70 -5.77 -16.51
N PRO A 315 -6.49 -4.64 -17.23
CA PRO A 315 -7.53 -3.62 -17.38
C PRO A 315 -8.78 -4.11 -18.11
N GLY A 316 -8.64 -4.97 -19.13
CA GLY A 316 -9.78 -5.52 -19.89
C GLY A 316 -10.61 -6.53 -19.09
N ILE A 317 -9.95 -7.49 -18.44
CA ILE A 317 -10.62 -8.62 -17.77
C ILE A 317 -11.19 -8.17 -16.41
N THR A 318 -10.39 -7.50 -15.60
CA THR A 318 -10.81 -7.14 -14.23
C THR A 318 -11.71 -5.91 -14.22
N GLY A 319 -11.49 -4.95 -15.15
CA GLY A 319 -12.40 -3.82 -15.34
C GLY A 319 -13.82 -4.28 -15.71
N GLY A 320 -13.93 -5.25 -16.62
CA GLY A 320 -15.20 -5.88 -16.97
C GLY A 320 -15.88 -6.56 -15.78
N VAL A 321 -15.14 -7.37 -15.01
CA VAL A 321 -15.69 -8.05 -13.82
C VAL A 321 -16.14 -7.06 -12.74
N VAL A 322 -15.36 -6.00 -12.46
CA VAL A 322 -15.74 -4.97 -11.48
C VAL A 322 -16.95 -4.17 -11.96
N ALA A 323 -17.02 -3.81 -13.24
CA ALA A 323 -18.18 -3.13 -13.82
C ALA A 323 -19.44 -3.99 -13.76
N ILE A 324 -19.33 -5.29 -14.05
CA ILE A 324 -20.42 -6.25 -13.92
C ILE A 324 -20.86 -6.37 -12.46
N LEU A 325 -19.93 -6.52 -11.51
CA LEU A 325 -20.26 -6.63 -10.08
C LEU A 325 -20.87 -5.34 -9.52
N ALA A 326 -20.39 -4.17 -9.94
CA ALA A 326 -20.95 -2.88 -9.59
C ALA A 326 -22.34 -2.69 -10.21
N GLY A 327 -22.53 -3.09 -11.48
CA GLY A 327 -23.80 -3.07 -12.17
C GLY A 327 -24.83 -4.01 -11.54
N VAL A 328 -24.43 -5.23 -11.17
CA VAL A 328 -25.27 -6.19 -10.44
C VAL A 328 -25.57 -5.69 -9.02
N GLY A 329 -24.61 -5.05 -8.35
CA GLY A 329 -24.82 -4.43 -7.04
C GLY A 329 -25.81 -3.27 -7.09
N LEU A 330 -25.67 -2.39 -8.08
CA LEU A 330 -26.58 -1.28 -8.35
C LEU A 330 -27.96 -1.78 -8.75
N ALA A 331 -28.04 -2.76 -9.66
CA ALA A 331 -29.29 -3.41 -10.05
C ALA A 331 -29.95 -4.09 -8.86
N ALA A 332 -29.21 -4.80 -8.01
CA ALA A 332 -29.76 -5.39 -6.78
C ALA A 332 -30.23 -4.31 -5.80
N LEU A 333 -29.52 -3.18 -5.68
CA LEU A 333 -29.93 -2.07 -4.83
C LEU A 333 -31.20 -1.38 -5.35
N LEU A 334 -31.34 -1.24 -6.67
CA LEU A 334 -32.52 -0.70 -7.35
C LEU A 334 -33.70 -1.68 -7.33
N LEU A 335 -33.46 -2.99 -7.51
CA LEU A 335 -34.48 -4.03 -7.56
C LEU A 335 -34.94 -4.47 -6.16
N ASN A 336 -34.10 -4.30 -5.14
CA ASN A 336 -34.43 -4.58 -3.74
C ASN A 336 -35.08 -3.38 -3.03
N GLN A 337 -35.27 -2.24 -3.73
CA GLN A 337 -36.17 -1.17 -3.31
C GLN A 337 -37.65 -1.52 -3.56
N ARG A 338 -38.09 -2.69 -3.09
CA ARG A 338 -39.51 -3.08 -3.18
C ARG A 338 -40.28 -2.61 -1.95
N SER A 339 -40.64 -1.33 -1.98
CA SER A 339 -41.96 -0.84 -1.55
C SER A 339 -42.25 0.55 -2.15
N GLY A 340 -42.93 0.58 -3.31
CA GLY A 340 -43.71 1.73 -3.81
C GLY A 340 -43.40 2.21 -5.25
N PRO A 341 -44.40 2.73 -6.00
CA PRO A 341 -44.25 3.18 -7.40
C PRO A 341 -43.31 4.39 -7.53
N THR A 342 -42.62 4.48 -8.67
CA THR A 342 -41.30 5.10 -8.78
C THR A 342 -41.31 6.64 -8.80
N ARG A 343 -40.33 7.26 -8.11
CA ARG A 343 -40.11 8.72 -8.12
C ARG A 343 -39.75 9.25 -9.52
N TYR A 344 -39.25 8.38 -10.40
CA TYR A 344 -38.90 8.68 -11.78
C TYR A 344 -40.12 8.92 -12.67
N GLU A 345 -41.19 8.13 -12.53
CA GLU A 345 -42.48 8.35 -13.21
C GLU A 345 -43.15 9.66 -12.78
N ARG A 346 -42.92 10.09 -11.53
CA ARG A 346 -43.43 11.36 -10.99
C ARG A 346 -42.65 12.60 -11.47
N ILE A 347 -41.38 12.43 -11.84
CA ILE A 347 -40.50 13.51 -12.33
C ILE A 347 -40.66 13.68 -13.85
N ARG A 348 -40.87 12.59 -14.59
CA ARG A 348 -41.07 12.62 -16.05
C ARG A 348 -42.34 13.37 -16.47
N GLY A 349 -43.36 13.42 -15.61
CA GLY A 349 -44.59 14.21 -15.83
C GLY A 349 -44.51 15.68 -15.43
N ARG A 350 -43.42 16.15 -14.80
CA ARG A 350 -43.27 17.55 -14.34
C ARG A 350 -42.20 18.35 -15.07
N ILE A 351 -41.44 17.71 -15.95
CA ILE A 351 -40.40 18.36 -16.76
C ILE A 351 -40.89 18.36 -18.20
N ASP A 352 -41.82 19.28 -18.48
CA ASP A 352 -42.11 19.76 -19.83
C ASP A 352 -41.13 20.93 -20.12
N PRO A 353 -40.20 20.81 -21.09
CA PRO A 353 -38.98 21.64 -21.12
C PRO A 353 -39.16 22.97 -21.88
N ARG A 354 -40.15 23.80 -21.53
CA ARG A 354 -40.38 25.08 -22.24
C ARG A 354 -40.43 26.37 -21.42
N GLY A 355 -39.95 26.44 -20.17
CA GLY A 355 -40.03 27.74 -19.46
C GLY A 355 -39.24 27.99 -18.19
N TRP A 356 -38.09 27.35 -17.95
CA TRP A 356 -37.46 27.40 -16.61
C TRP A 356 -35.98 27.81 -16.61
N VAL A 357 -35.70 29.09 -16.85
CA VAL A 357 -34.55 29.74 -16.19
C VAL A 357 -34.99 31.14 -15.75
N ASP A 358 -35.18 31.32 -14.44
CA ASP A 358 -35.20 32.64 -13.82
C ASP A 358 -34.00 32.74 -12.87
N THR A 359 -33.10 33.65 -13.21
CA THR A 359 -31.74 33.76 -12.64
C THR A 359 -31.70 34.54 -11.33
N HIS A 360 -32.81 35.16 -10.90
CA HIS A 360 -32.81 36.03 -9.72
C HIS A 360 -32.89 35.28 -8.37
N SER A 361 -33.47 34.07 -8.31
CA SER A 361 -33.65 33.35 -7.03
C SER A 361 -32.41 32.61 -6.50
N LEU A 362 -31.36 32.50 -7.32
CA LEU A 362 -30.13 31.79 -6.95
C LEU A 362 -29.19 32.65 -6.09
N ARG A 363 -29.32 33.98 -6.07
CA ARG A 363 -28.40 34.87 -5.35
C ARG A 363 -28.69 34.96 -3.86
N ASP A 364 -29.96 34.97 -3.46
CA ASP A 364 -30.36 35.12 -2.06
C ASP A 364 -30.12 33.85 -1.24
N ARG A 365 -30.20 32.67 -1.87
CA ARG A 365 -29.96 31.38 -1.20
C ARG A 365 -28.52 31.11 -0.77
N PHE A 366 -27.55 31.83 -1.33
CA PHE A 366 -26.14 31.72 -0.90
C PHE A 366 -25.79 32.69 0.23
N GLY A 367 -26.60 33.73 0.48
CA GLY A 367 -26.43 34.65 1.61
C GLY A 367 -26.72 34.00 2.96
N ASP A 368 -27.84 33.29 3.06
CA ASP A 368 -28.33 32.70 4.32
C ASP A 368 -27.45 31.55 4.85
N ILE A 369 -26.76 30.84 3.95
CA ILE A 369 -25.86 29.73 4.31
C ILE A 369 -24.56 30.26 4.94
N ALA A 370 -24.08 31.43 4.48
CA ALA A 370 -22.86 32.04 5.00
C ALA A 370 -23.06 32.64 6.41
N GLU A 371 -24.27 33.10 6.74
CA GLU A 371 -24.62 33.63 8.07
C GLU A 371 -24.85 32.51 9.10
N THR A 372 -25.48 31.40 8.68
CA THR A 372 -25.73 30.23 9.53
C THR A 372 -24.42 29.55 9.98
N VAL A 373 -23.41 29.52 9.11
CA VAL A 373 -22.08 28.97 9.44
C VAL A 373 -21.32 29.86 10.42
N ARG A 374 -21.57 31.18 10.41
CA ARG A 374 -20.91 32.14 11.30
C ARG A 374 -21.47 32.09 12.73
N HIS A 375 -22.77 31.82 12.88
CA HIS A 375 -23.41 31.60 14.19
C HIS A 375 -23.13 30.21 14.79
N GLY A 376 -22.96 29.17 13.96
CA GLY A 376 -22.61 27.82 14.46
C GLY A 376 -21.20 27.70 15.04
N LEU A 377 -20.31 28.64 14.74
CA LEU A 377 -18.92 28.65 15.22
C LEU A 377 -18.73 29.40 16.56
N SER A 378 -19.69 30.22 17.01
CA SER A 378 -19.62 30.88 18.33
C SER A 378 -20.06 29.97 19.48
N ASP A 379 -21.02 29.06 19.22
CA ASP A 379 -21.63 28.22 20.27
C ASP A 379 -20.79 26.97 20.59
N ALA A 380 -19.84 26.62 19.72
CA ALA A 380 -18.97 25.44 19.87
C ALA A 380 -17.84 25.61 20.91
N ARG A 381 -17.78 26.75 21.63
CA ARG A 381 -16.68 27.06 22.57
C ARG A 381 -17.00 26.73 24.04
N GLU A 382 -18.22 26.38 24.39
CA GLU A 382 -18.63 26.32 25.81
C GLU A 382 -18.99 24.92 26.38
N HIS A 383 -19.10 23.85 25.59
CA HIS A 383 -19.52 22.52 26.11
C HIS A 383 -18.59 21.37 25.68
N ALA A 384 -17.37 21.36 26.23
CA ALA A 384 -16.33 20.37 25.89
C ALA A 384 -16.42 19.01 26.64
N SER A 385 -17.30 18.86 27.64
CA SER A 385 -17.41 17.61 28.42
C SER A 385 -18.48 16.63 27.92
N ASP A 386 -19.59 17.10 27.34
CA ASP A 386 -20.71 16.24 26.93
C ASP A 386 -20.49 15.52 25.58
N PHE A 387 -19.59 16.03 24.75
CA PHE A 387 -19.28 15.41 23.46
C PHE A 387 -18.59 14.04 23.61
N GLY A 388 -17.87 13.83 24.71
CA GLY A 388 -17.17 12.56 24.99
C GLY A 388 -18.12 11.39 25.23
N ASP A 389 -19.19 11.61 26.00
CA ASP A 389 -20.15 10.57 26.35
C ASP A 389 -21.16 10.29 25.23
N GLU A 390 -21.55 11.31 24.45
CA GLU A 390 -22.41 11.10 23.29
C GLU A 390 -21.67 10.38 22.15
N ALA A 391 -20.39 10.68 21.93
CA ALA A 391 -19.55 9.95 20.97
C ALA A 391 -19.36 8.48 21.37
N ARG A 392 -19.23 8.20 22.68
CA ARG A 392 -19.12 6.85 23.23
C ARG A 392 -20.42 6.05 23.03
N HIS A 393 -21.56 6.67 23.32
CA HIS A 393 -22.87 6.03 23.20
C HIS A 393 -23.31 5.80 21.74
N ARG A 394 -22.97 6.72 20.82
CA ARG A 394 -23.15 6.52 19.37
C ARG A 394 -22.18 5.47 18.83
N GLY A 395 -20.93 5.47 19.29
CA GLY A 395 -19.94 4.45 18.94
C GLY A 395 -20.42 3.04 19.26
N GLU A 396 -20.97 2.82 20.46
CA GLU A 396 -21.52 1.52 20.88
C GLU A 396 -22.74 1.09 20.06
N LYS A 397 -23.68 2.01 19.76
CA LYS A 397 -24.83 1.72 18.89
C LYS A 397 -24.40 1.32 17.47
N ILE A 398 -23.41 2.00 16.91
CA ILE A 398 -22.91 1.69 15.56
C ILE A 398 -22.12 0.37 15.57
N LEU A 399 -21.33 0.10 16.61
CA LEU A 399 -20.67 -1.21 16.82
C LEU A 399 -21.68 -2.37 16.93
N HIS A 400 -22.81 -2.15 17.61
CA HIS A 400 -23.87 -3.14 17.75
C HIS A 400 -24.62 -3.36 16.42
N GLY A 401 -24.89 -2.30 15.67
CA GLY A 401 -25.49 -2.35 14.33
C GLY A 401 -24.58 -3.04 13.30
N ALA A 402 -23.27 -2.75 13.34
CA ALA A 402 -22.26 -3.43 12.52
C ALA A 402 -22.23 -4.93 12.81
N ARG A 403 -22.18 -5.34 14.10
CA ARG A 403 -22.27 -6.77 14.51
C ARG A 403 -23.50 -7.48 13.96
N HIS A 404 -24.65 -6.82 13.94
CA HIS A 404 -25.91 -7.40 13.46
C HIS A 404 -25.94 -7.55 11.92
N SER A 405 -25.49 -6.53 11.18
CA SER A 405 -25.37 -6.58 9.71
C SER A 405 -24.29 -7.58 9.26
N SER A 406 -23.16 -7.65 9.97
CA SER A 406 -22.13 -8.66 9.76
C SER A 406 -22.71 -10.05 9.96
N ARG A 407 -23.40 -10.35 11.08
CA ARG A 407 -24.03 -11.67 11.30
C ARG A 407 -24.97 -12.12 10.17
N LYS A 408 -25.71 -11.19 9.56
CA LYS A 408 -26.63 -11.46 8.45
C LYS A 408 -25.89 -11.74 7.13
N ALA A 409 -24.82 -10.99 6.83
CA ALA A 409 -23.96 -11.22 5.67
C ALA A 409 -23.09 -12.51 5.80
N LEU A 410 -22.65 -12.83 7.02
CA LEU A 410 -21.81 -13.97 7.41
C LEU A 410 -22.52 -15.32 7.42
N LYS A 411 -23.87 -15.33 7.42
CA LYS A 411 -24.66 -16.55 7.29
C LYS A 411 -24.62 -17.11 5.86
N LYS A 412 -24.29 -16.27 4.86
CA LYS A 412 -24.32 -16.60 3.43
C LYS A 412 -22.95 -16.92 2.82
N HIS A 413 -21.84 -16.48 3.43
CA HIS A 413 -20.49 -16.65 2.87
C HIS A 413 -19.45 -17.04 3.94
N GLY A 414 -18.87 -18.24 3.80
CA GLY A 414 -17.55 -18.75 4.25
C GLY A 414 -17.01 -18.52 5.68
N LYS A 415 -16.31 -19.54 6.22
CA LYS A 415 -15.51 -19.46 7.48
C LYS A 415 -14.54 -18.25 7.48
N THR A 416 -13.95 -17.93 6.33
CA THR A 416 -13.02 -16.81 6.14
C THR A 416 -13.65 -15.45 6.38
N ALA A 417 -14.87 -15.21 5.89
CA ALA A 417 -15.56 -13.95 6.12
C ALA A 417 -15.90 -13.74 7.59
N ARG A 418 -16.25 -14.82 8.32
CA ARG A 418 -16.52 -14.78 9.78
C ARG A 418 -15.29 -14.39 10.58
N ARG A 419 -14.13 -14.91 10.21
CA ARG A 419 -12.84 -14.53 10.80
C ARG A 419 -12.55 -13.05 10.55
N TYR A 420 -12.64 -12.59 9.30
CA TYR A 420 -12.45 -11.16 8.98
C TYR A 420 -13.39 -10.22 9.74
N ALA A 421 -14.67 -10.57 9.88
CA ALA A 421 -15.63 -9.73 10.60
C ALA A 421 -15.41 -9.75 12.12
N HIS A 422 -14.96 -10.89 12.66
CA HIS A 422 -14.57 -11.01 14.07
C HIS A 422 -13.37 -10.12 14.38
N ASP A 423 -12.33 -10.22 13.56
CA ASP A 423 -11.05 -9.52 13.75
C ASP A 423 -11.20 -8.00 13.51
N ALA A 424 -11.98 -7.60 12.50
CA ALA A 424 -12.36 -6.19 12.30
C ALA A 424 -13.19 -5.64 13.47
N GLY A 425 -14.05 -6.47 14.05
CA GLY A 425 -14.82 -6.13 15.24
C GLY A 425 -13.98 -6.02 16.51
N ALA A 426 -12.90 -6.79 16.65
CA ALA A 426 -11.93 -6.65 17.74
C ALA A 426 -11.13 -5.36 17.59
N TYR A 427 -10.55 -5.15 16.40
CA TYR A 427 -9.80 -3.94 16.06
C TYR A 427 -10.60 -2.65 16.35
N ALA A 428 -11.87 -2.61 15.93
CA ALA A 428 -12.70 -1.44 16.15
C ALA A 428 -13.10 -1.23 17.61
N ARG A 429 -13.27 -2.28 18.42
CA ARG A 429 -13.52 -2.14 19.86
C ARG A 429 -12.32 -1.53 20.58
N ASP A 430 -11.12 -1.95 20.21
CA ASP A 430 -9.88 -1.47 20.84
C ASP A 430 -9.60 0.01 20.52
N HIS A 431 -10.08 0.50 19.37
CA HIS A 431 -9.88 1.89 18.90
C HIS A 431 -11.11 2.80 19.05
N ALA A 432 -12.28 2.28 19.45
CA ALA A 432 -13.50 3.07 19.64
C ALA A 432 -13.43 4.01 20.86
N ARG A 433 -12.59 3.70 21.85
CA ARG A 433 -12.47 4.47 23.12
C ARG A 433 -11.86 5.87 22.96
N GLU A 434 -11.29 6.21 21.80
CA GLU A 434 -10.58 7.48 21.53
C GLU A 434 -11.20 8.31 20.39
N GLY A 435 -12.44 8.02 20.00
CA GLY A 435 -13.13 8.75 18.91
C GLY A 435 -12.74 8.27 17.50
N GLY A 436 -11.84 7.28 17.37
CA GLY A 436 -11.45 6.67 16.10
C GLY A 436 -12.52 5.78 15.46
N ALA A 437 -13.71 5.70 16.07
CA ALA A 437 -14.81 4.86 15.64
C ALA A 437 -15.21 5.12 14.19
N ALA A 438 -15.24 6.36 13.71
CA ALA A 438 -15.64 6.67 12.33
C ALA A 438 -14.64 6.13 11.28
N LEU A 439 -13.34 6.26 11.53
CA LEU A 439 -12.30 5.73 10.63
C LEU A 439 -12.17 4.21 10.77
N ALA A 440 -12.29 3.68 12.00
CA ALA A 440 -12.37 2.25 12.24
C ALA A 440 -13.60 1.63 11.57
N LEU A 441 -14.73 2.33 11.54
CA LEU A 441 -15.95 1.95 10.82
C LEU A 441 -15.79 2.06 9.31
N LEU A 442 -15.07 3.07 8.81
CA LEU A 442 -14.69 3.16 7.40
C LEU A 442 -13.77 1.98 7.02
N THR A 443 -12.82 1.64 7.88
CA THR A 443 -11.93 0.47 7.74
C THR A 443 -12.72 -0.85 7.80
N ILE A 444 -13.67 -0.99 8.73
CA ILE A 444 -14.61 -2.12 8.82
C ILE A 444 -15.48 -2.20 7.56
N ALA A 445 -16.06 -1.09 7.09
CA ALA A 445 -16.90 -1.05 5.90
C ALA A 445 -16.09 -1.43 4.65
N THR A 446 -14.83 -0.98 4.57
CA THR A 446 -13.89 -1.33 3.51
C THR A 446 -13.41 -2.78 3.63
N ALA A 447 -13.32 -3.34 4.84
CA ALA A 447 -13.01 -4.76 5.12
C ALA A 447 -14.17 -5.68 4.74
N ILE A 448 -15.40 -5.34 5.15
CA ILE A 448 -16.62 -6.10 4.84
C ILE A 448 -16.94 -6.02 3.35
N GLY A 449 -16.83 -4.85 2.73
CA GLY A 449 -17.06 -4.67 1.28
C GLY A 449 -16.07 -5.48 0.43
N ALA A 450 -14.81 -5.55 0.84
CA ALA A 450 -13.80 -6.33 0.14
C ALA A 450 -13.91 -7.84 0.39
N ALA A 451 -14.22 -8.28 1.62
CA ALA A 451 -14.43 -9.70 1.94
C ALA A 451 -15.69 -10.26 1.23
N ALA A 452 -16.72 -9.44 1.03
CA ALA A 452 -17.90 -9.80 0.25
C ALA A 452 -17.60 -9.93 -1.26
N MET A 453 -16.56 -9.26 -1.76
CA MET A 453 -16.07 -9.43 -3.14
C MET A 453 -15.14 -10.64 -3.28
N ASP A 454 -14.38 -10.98 -2.25
CA ASP A 454 -13.43 -12.10 -2.26
C ASP A 454 -14.14 -13.46 -2.12
N ALA A 455 -15.18 -13.54 -1.29
CA ALA A 455 -16.01 -14.75 -1.12
C ALA A 455 -16.87 -15.12 -2.34
N ARG A 456 -16.76 -14.39 -3.45
CA ARG A 456 -17.49 -14.62 -4.71
C ARG A 456 -16.58 -15.15 -5.84
N ARG A 457 -15.31 -15.47 -5.58
CA ARG A 457 -14.38 -16.03 -6.58
C ARG A 457 -14.35 -17.58 -6.53
N PRO A 458 -14.40 -18.29 -7.67
CA PRO A 458 -14.48 -19.76 -7.71
C PRO A 458 -13.23 -20.54 -7.25
N ASP A 459 -12.05 -19.91 -7.10
CA ASP A 459 -10.78 -20.64 -6.91
C ASP A 459 -10.08 -20.40 -5.56
N SER A 460 -10.82 -20.17 -4.47
CA SER A 460 -10.23 -20.29 -3.14
C SER A 460 -10.00 -21.77 -2.85
N ARG A 461 -8.77 -22.26 -3.04
CA ARG A 461 -8.33 -23.66 -2.84
C ARG A 461 -9.04 -24.35 -1.65
N LEU A 462 -10.04 -25.15 -1.98
CA LEU A 462 -10.57 -26.25 -1.16
C LEU A 462 -10.19 -27.54 -1.88
N ARG A 463 -9.06 -28.13 -1.49
CA ARG A 463 -8.74 -29.57 -1.64
C ARG A 463 -7.42 -29.86 -0.94
N SER A 464 -7.49 -30.19 0.36
CA SER A 464 -6.64 -31.20 1.02
C SER A 464 -6.91 -31.24 2.53
N LEU A 465 -8.13 -31.56 2.96
CA LEU A 465 -8.37 -32.10 4.30
C LEU A 465 -9.58 -33.03 4.19
N GLY A 466 -9.28 -34.30 3.99
CA GLY A 466 -10.27 -35.35 3.74
C GLY A 466 -9.62 -36.60 3.18
N LYS A 467 -8.66 -37.17 3.91
CA LYS A 467 -8.39 -38.61 4.01
C LYS A 467 -7.38 -38.82 5.14
N PHE A 468 -7.89 -39.45 6.20
CA PHE A 468 -7.32 -39.80 7.51
C PHE A 468 -7.24 -38.65 8.51
#